data_AF-A0A5S9M714-F1
#
_entry.id   AF-A0A5S9M714-F1
#
_cell.length_a   1.000
_cell.length_b   1.000
_cell.length_c   1.000
_cell.angle_alpha   90.00
_cell.angle_beta   90.00
_cell.angle_gamma   90.00
#
_symmetry.space_group_name_H-M   'P 1'
#
loop_
_entity.id
_entity.type
_entity.pdbx_description
1 polymer ?
#
loop_
_entity_poly.entity_id
_entity_poly.type
_entity_poly.pdbx_seq_one_letter_code
_entity_poly.pdbx_strand_id
1 'polypeptide(L)'
;MSLYYLDDFSLGEIADEYEVSRQAVYDNIKRTEAMLEQYEEKSCSCLRNLKSVKNFSKKKMRELVADSAQTEEAEALIESLEKLD
;
A
#
# COMPACT_ATOMS: atom_id res chain seq x y z
N MET A 1 7.30 18.56 7.90
CA MET A 1 7.03 17.31 8.66
C MET A 1 8.28 16.72 9.27
N SER A 2 9.44 16.72 8.60
CA SER A 2 10.69 16.22 9.19
C SER A 2 11.02 16.91 10.51
N LEU A 3 10.92 18.24 10.56
CA LEU A 3 11.24 19.01 11.76
C LEU A 3 10.44 18.57 12.99
N TYR A 4 9.16 18.23 12.84
CA TYR A 4 8.32 17.80 13.96
C TYR A 4 8.49 16.31 14.30
N TYR A 5 8.52 15.42 13.31
CA TYR A 5 8.51 13.95 13.55
C TYR A 5 9.90 13.30 13.58
N LEU A 6 10.91 13.92 12.98
CA LEU A 6 12.27 13.38 12.83
C LEU A 6 13.30 14.17 13.63
N ASP A 7 13.12 15.49 13.72
CA ASP A 7 14.08 16.38 14.38
C ASP A 7 13.59 16.87 15.77
N ASP A 8 12.41 16.42 16.23
CA ASP A 8 11.79 16.72 17.54
C ASP A 8 11.54 18.22 17.85
N PHE A 9 11.42 19.06 16.82
CA PHE A 9 11.06 20.48 17.01
C PHE A 9 9.62 20.61 17.50
N SER A 10 9.37 21.54 18.40
CA SER A 10 8.02 21.94 18.80
C SER A 10 7.32 22.73 17.69
N LEU A 11 5.99 22.73 17.72
CA LEU A 11 5.17 23.54 16.80
C LEU A 11 5.45 25.04 16.92
N GLY A 12 5.93 25.50 18.08
CA GLY A 12 6.33 26.90 18.30
C GLY A 12 7.64 27.21 17.58
N GLU A 13 8.65 26.36 17.75
CA GLU A 13 9.96 26.53 17.08
C GLU A 13 9.81 26.48 15.56
N ILE A 14 8.96 25.61 15.03
CA ILE A 14 8.64 25.57 13.60
C ILE A 14 7.90 26.84 13.17
N ALA A 15 6.97 27.33 13.98
CA ALA A 15 6.23 28.56 13.67
C ALA A 15 7.14 29.79 13.60
N ASP A 16 8.07 29.90 14.55
CA ASP A 16 9.03 30.99 14.62
C ASP A 16 10.04 30.92 13.46
N GLU A 17 10.57 29.73 13.13
CA GLU A 17 11.52 29.54 12.02
C GLU A 17 10.92 29.92 10.65
N TYR A 18 9.63 29.64 10.43
CA TYR A 18 8.95 29.93 9.17
C TYR A 18 8.12 31.21 9.17
N GLU A 19 8.17 32.01 10.25
CA GLU A 19 7.38 33.23 10.44
C GLU A 19 5.86 33.02 10.20
N VAL A 20 5.35 31.87 10.63
CA VAL A 20 3.92 31.50 10.53
C VAL A 20 3.31 31.36 11.92
N SER A 21 1.98 31.24 12.00
CA SER A 21 1.34 30.95 13.28
C SER A 21 1.52 29.48 13.67
N ARG A 22 1.66 29.22 14.97
CA ARG A 22 1.63 27.85 15.52
C ARG A 22 0.39 27.06 15.07
N GLN A 23 -0.75 27.74 14.92
CA GLN A 23 -1.97 27.14 14.42
C GLN A 23 -1.84 26.69 12.96
N ALA A 24 -1.19 27.48 12.11
CA ALA A 24 -0.96 27.12 10.72
C ALA A 24 -0.07 25.88 10.58
N VAL A 25 0.96 25.75 11.44
CA VAL A 25 1.81 24.54 11.50
C VAL A 25 0.98 23.32 11.91
N TYR A 26 0.19 23.44 12.98
CA TYR A 26 -0.68 22.36 13.46
C TYR A 26 -1.69 21.90 12.38
N ASP A 27 -2.36 22.86 11.73
CA ASP A 27 -3.36 22.57 10.69
C ASP A 27 -2.71 21.89 9.48
N ASN A 28 -1.49 22.29 9.11
CA ASN A 28 -0.74 21.67 8.03
C ASN A 28 -0.39 20.21 8.36
N ILE A 29 0.12 19.96 9.56
CA ILE A 29 0.45 18.60 10.04
C ILE A 29 -0.77 17.70 9.96
N LYS A 30 -1.87 18.12 10.59
CA LYS A 30 -3.10 17.33 10.67
C LYS A 30 -3.72 17.05 9.30
N ARG A 31 -3.63 18.02 8.37
CA ARG A 31 -4.13 17.84 7.01
C ARG A 31 -3.31 16.82 6.23
N THR A 32 -1.99 16.85 6.35
CA THR A 32 -1.13 15.89 5.67
C THR A 32 -1.24 14.49 6.25
N GLU A 33 -1.38 14.34 7.57
CA GLU A 33 -1.69 13.04 8.18
C GLU A 33 -2.96 12.43 7.58
N ALA A 34 -4.05 13.20 7.53
CA ALA A 34 -5.30 12.73 6.92
C ALA A 34 -5.16 12.38 5.43
N MET A 35 -4.32 13.11 4.68
CA MET A 35 -4.03 12.75 3.28
C MET A 35 -3.24 11.44 3.18
N LEU A 36 -2.23 11.24 4.03
CA LEU A 36 -1.42 10.03 4.05
C LEU A 36 -2.27 8.80 4.41
N GLU A 37 -3.13 8.90 5.43
CA GLU A 37 -4.07 7.84 5.79
C GLU A 37 -4.98 7.47 4.61
N GLN A 38 -5.52 8.45 3.88
CA GLN A 38 -6.33 8.20 2.69
C GLN A 38 -5.52 7.54 1.56
N TYR A 39 -4.25 7.91 1.38
CA TYR A 39 -3.38 7.27 0.39
C TYR A 39 -3.09 5.82 0.77
N GLU A 40 -2.79 5.55 2.05
CA GLU A 40 -2.58 4.19 2.55
C GLU A 40 -3.83 3.34 2.40
N GLU A 41 -5.01 3.87 2.75
CA GLU A 41 -6.28 3.16 2.60
C GLU A 41 -6.53 2.78 1.14
N LYS A 42 -6.33 3.72 0.21
CA LYS A 42 -6.48 3.48 -1.23
C LYS A 42 -5.46 2.47 -1.76
N SER A 43 -4.20 2.59 -1.36
CA SER A 43 -3.12 1.70 -1.81
C SER A 43 -3.33 0.29 -1.25
N CYS A 44 -3.61 0.14 0.04
CA CYS A 44 -3.91 -1.13 0.67
C CYS A 44 -5.18 -1.78 0.10
N SER A 45 -6.23 -1.00 -0.18
CA SER A 45 -7.44 -1.50 -0.83
C SER A 45 -7.15 -2.01 -2.25
N CYS A 46 -6.38 -1.25 -3.05
CA CYS A 46 -5.94 -1.67 -4.38
C CYS A 46 -5.12 -2.97 -4.33
N LEU A 47 -4.12 -3.03 -3.46
CA LEU A 47 -3.29 -4.22 -3.26
C LEU A 47 -4.12 -5.43 -2.81
N ARG A 48 -5.10 -5.23 -1.93
CA ARG A 48 -6.00 -6.29 -1.47
C ARG A 48 -6.89 -6.80 -2.60
N ASN A 49 -7.41 -5.91 -3.45
CA ASN A 49 -8.21 -6.28 -4.61
C ASN A 49 -7.37 -7.06 -5.64
N LEU A 50 -6.14 -6.60 -5.92
CA LEU A 50 -5.21 -7.30 -6.82
C LEU A 50 -4.88 -8.71 -6.30
N LYS A 51 -4.58 -8.86 -5.01
CA LYS A 51 -4.37 -10.18 -4.37
C LYS A 51 -5.60 -11.08 -4.51
N SER A 52 -6.79 -10.51 -4.32
CA SER A 52 -8.06 -11.25 -4.43
C SER A 52 -8.31 -11.73 -5.87
N VAL A 53 -8.07 -10.88 -6.86
CA VAL A 53 -8.20 -11.24 -8.29
C VAL A 53 -7.16 -12.29 -8.69
N LYS A 54 -5.88 -12.12 -8.28
CA LYS A 54 -4.83 -13.12 -8.49
C LYS A 54 -5.25 -14.48 -7.92
N ASN A 55 -5.71 -14.53 -6.67
CA ASN A 55 -6.16 -15.77 -6.02
C ASN A 55 -7.36 -16.41 -6.73
N PHE A 56 -8.33 -15.62 -7.17
CA PHE A 56 -9.47 -16.13 -7.93
C PHE A 56 -9.04 -16.72 -9.28
N SER A 57 -8.17 -16.01 -10.02
CA SER A 57 -7.63 -16.50 -11.29
C SER A 57 -6.84 -17.79 -11.11
N LYS A 58 -6.01 -17.86 -10.06
CA LYS A 58 -5.25 -19.05 -9.67
C LYS A 58 -6.16 -20.23 -9.37
N LYS A 59 -7.20 -20.02 -8.56
CA LYS A 59 -8.17 -21.07 -8.22
C LYS A 59 -8.85 -21.61 -9.48
N LYS A 60 -9.29 -20.71 -10.38
CA LYS A 60 -9.93 -21.08 -11.64
C LYS A 60 -8.99 -21.82 -12.60
N MET A 61 -7.72 -21.42 -12.67
CA MET A 61 -6.71 -22.16 -13.43
C MET A 61 -6.53 -23.57 -12.88
N ARG A 62 -6.41 -23.74 -11.55
CA ARG A 62 -6.29 -25.07 -10.94
C ARG A 62 -7.54 -25.94 -11.15
N GLU A 63 -8.73 -25.37 -11.07
CA GLU A 63 -9.99 -26.07 -11.36
C GLU A 63 -10.04 -26.56 -12.81
N LEU A 64 -9.64 -25.73 -13.79
CA LEU A 64 -9.60 -26.10 -15.21
C LEU A 64 -8.52 -27.14 -15.53
N VAL A 65 -7.38 -27.07 -14.84
CA VAL A 65 -6.28 -28.03 -15.01
C VAL A 65 -6.67 -29.41 -14.46
N ALA A 66 -7.40 -29.45 -13.34
CA ALA A 66 -7.87 -30.71 -12.74
C ALA A 66 -8.81 -31.52 -13.65
N ASP A 67 -9.51 -30.87 -14.58
CA ASP A 67 -10.38 -31.51 -15.58
C ASP A 67 -9.62 -31.94 -16.86
N SER A 68 -8.33 -31.61 -16.98
CA SER A 68 -7.53 -31.87 -18.19
C SER A 68 -6.45 -32.94 -17.95
N ALA A 69 -6.15 -33.78 -18.96
CA ALA A 69 -5.21 -34.90 -18.84
C ALA A 69 -3.72 -34.51 -18.74
N GLN A 70 -3.38 -33.21 -18.77
CA GLN A 70 -2.02 -32.66 -18.76
C GLN A 70 -1.75 -31.87 -17.47
N THR A 71 -2.14 -32.45 -16.33
CA THR A 71 -2.05 -31.82 -15.01
C THR A 71 -0.63 -31.43 -14.61
N GLU A 72 0.37 -32.28 -14.86
CA GLU A 72 1.75 -32.05 -14.39
C GLU A 72 2.45 -30.86 -15.07
N GLU A 73 2.35 -30.72 -16.39
CA GLU A 73 2.98 -29.59 -17.12
C GLU A 73 2.30 -28.25 -16.78
N ALA A 74 0.98 -28.27 -16.63
CA ALA A 74 0.22 -27.09 -16.27
C ALA A 74 0.48 -26.66 -14.81
N GLU A 75 0.65 -27.59 -13.88
CA GLU A 75 1.03 -27.29 -12.50
C GLU A 75 2.45 -26.74 -12.42
N ALA A 76 3.41 -27.31 -13.16
CA ALA A 76 4.77 -26.78 -13.23
C ALA A 76 4.82 -25.35 -13.79
N LEU A 77 3.99 -25.04 -14.79
CA LEU A 77 3.89 -23.69 -15.35
C LEU A 77 3.31 -22.70 -14.33
N ILE A 78 2.26 -23.09 -13.59
CA ILE A 78 1.66 -22.27 -12.52
C ILE A 78 2.70 -22.00 -11.42
N GLU A 79 3.49 -23.01 -11.04
CA GLU A 79 4.55 -22.84 -10.02
C GLU A 79 5.70 -21.94 -10.50
N SER A 80 6.05 -22.00 -11.78
CA SER A 80 7.07 -21.11 -12.36
C SER A 80 6.64 -19.64 -12.34
N LEU A 81 5.35 -19.36 -12.58
CA LEU A 81 4.78 -18.01 -12.49
C LEU A 81 4.77 -17.48 -11.04
N GLU A 82 4.70 -18.35 -10.03
CA GLU A 82 4.78 -17.97 -8.62
C GLU A 82 6.18 -17.52 -8.19
N LYS A 83 7.23 -17.97 -8.88
CA LYS A 83 8.63 -17.63 -8.57
C LYS A 83 9.10 -16.31 -9.20
N LEU A 84 8.26 -15.68 -10.03
CA LEU A 84 8.52 -14.42 -10.74
C LEU A 84 8.03 -13.18 -9.99
N ASP A 85 7.15 -13.34 -8.99
CA ASP A 85 6.75 -12.29 -8.02
C ASP A 85 7.79 -12.18 -6.89
#